data_AF-A0AAD6P6M7-F1
#
_entry.id   AF-A0AAD6P6M7-F1
#
_cell.length_a   1.000
_cell.length_b   1.000
_cell.length_c   1.000
_cell.angle_alpha   90.00
_cell.angle_beta   90.00
_cell.angle_gamma   90.00
#
_symmetry.space_group_name_H-M   'P 1'
#
loop_
_entity.id
_entity.type
_entity.pdbx_description
1 polymer ?
#
loop_
_entity_poly.entity_id
_entity_poly.type
_entity_poly.pdbx_seq_one_letter_code
_entity_poly.pdbx_strand_id
1 'polypeptide(L)'
;MEEGMQLIDENGNFNVDGLQDFVTATEFAQSGLSYAIVAIIGSQSSGKSTLLNQTFHTKFKEMDAYNGRSQTTKGIWIAKCSDIDPFTIVMDFEGTDSNRRGEDDAAFERQSTLFALEIADVVLINL
;
A
#
# COMPACT_ATOMS: atom_id res chain seq x y z
N MET A 1 1.87 -14.71 4.32
CA MET A 1 2.28 -13.55 5.14
C MET A 1 1.02 -12.99 5.77
N GLU A 2 0.93 -12.98 7.10
CA GLU A 2 -0.31 -12.59 7.80
C GLU A 2 -0.52 -11.08 7.91
N GLU A 3 0.49 -10.28 7.61
CA GLU A 3 0.42 -8.82 7.56
C GLU A 3 1.19 -8.37 6.30
N GLY A 4 0.77 -7.28 5.66
CA GLY A 4 1.45 -6.73 4.49
C GLY A 4 2.92 -6.41 4.77
N MET A 5 3.73 -6.28 3.73
CA MET A 5 5.14 -5.89 3.84
C MET A 5 5.27 -4.38 3.56
N GLN A 6 6.07 -3.66 4.34
CA GLN A 6 6.35 -2.24 4.08
C GLN A 6 7.43 -2.11 3.00
N LEU A 7 7.04 -1.57 1.84
CA LEU A 7 7.90 -1.37 0.68
C LEU A 7 8.71 -0.08 0.78
N ILE A 8 8.06 1.00 1.23
CA ILE A 8 8.70 2.29 1.48
C ILE A 8 8.28 2.76 2.87
N ASP A 9 9.22 3.22 3.69
CA ASP A 9 8.93 3.74 5.03
C ASP A 9 8.44 5.21 5.01
N GLU A 10 8.13 5.76 6.19
CA GLU A 10 7.69 7.16 6.37
C GLU A 10 8.74 8.20 5.98
N ASN A 11 10.02 7.81 5.87
CA ASN A 11 11.13 8.68 5.50
C ASN A 11 11.49 8.53 4.00
N GLY A 12 10.73 7.73 3.24
CA GLY A 12 10.99 7.48 1.83
C GLY A 12 12.08 6.44 1.55
N ASN A 13 12.53 5.67 2.55
CA ASN A 13 13.53 4.62 2.34
C ASN A 13 12.87 3.36 1.75
N PHE A 14 13.45 2.84 0.66
CA PHE A 14 12.97 1.63 0.00
C PHE A 14 13.52 0.37 0.66
N ASN A 15 12.65 -0.57 1.03
CA ASN A 15 12.99 -1.81 1.72
C ASN A 15 13.37 -2.93 0.74
N VAL A 16 14.62 -2.92 0.29
CA VAL A 16 15.14 -3.90 -0.68
C VAL A 16 15.11 -5.33 -0.13
N ASP A 17 15.58 -5.52 1.11
CA ASP A 17 15.67 -6.84 1.73
C ASP A 17 14.26 -7.44 1.93
N GLY A 18 13.32 -6.64 2.44
CA GLY A 18 11.93 -7.07 2.58
C GLY A 18 11.28 -7.39 1.24
N LEU A 19 11.64 -6.70 0.16
CA LEU A 19 11.09 -6.98 -1.18
C LEU A 19 11.63 -8.30 -1.72
N GLN A 20 12.91 -8.57 -1.50
CA GLN A 20 13.50 -9.85 -1.87
C GLN A 20 12.81 -11.00 -1.13
N ASP A 21 12.60 -10.85 0.18
CA ASP A 21 11.89 -11.83 0.99
C ASP A 21 10.44 -12.02 0.53
N PHE A 22 9.74 -10.92 0.22
CA PHE A 22 8.38 -10.95 -0.30
C PHE A 22 8.31 -11.73 -1.62
N VAL A 23 9.15 -11.38 -2.60
CA VAL A 23 9.20 -12.02 -3.93
C VAL A 23 9.45 -13.52 -3.81
N THR A 24 10.36 -13.92 -2.93
CA THR A 24 10.66 -15.33 -2.67
C THR A 24 9.49 -16.02 -1.98
N ALA A 25 8.93 -15.44 -0.92
CA ALA A 25 7.85 -16.04 -0.14
C ALA A 25 6.52 -16.16 -0.91
N THR A 26 6.27 -15.27 -1.88
CA THR A 26 5.05 -15.31 -2.70
C THR A 26 5.20 -16.14 -3.97
N GLU A 27 6.41 -16.58 -4.29
CA GLU A 27 6.78 -17.20 -5.56
C GLU A 27 6.50 -16.30 -6.77
N PHE A 28 6.70 -14.98 -6.61
CA PHE A 28 6.35 -14.00 -7.65
C PHE A 28 7.06 -14.26 -8.98
N ALA A 29 8.31 -14.73 -8.96
CA ALA A 29 9.03 -15.05 -10.20
C ALA A 29 8.31 -16.11 -11.07
N GLN A 30 7.46 -16.95 -10.49
CA GLN A 30 6.70 -17.96 -11.23
C GLN A 30 5.49 -17.38 -11.98
N SER A 31 4.99 -16.19 -11.60
CA SER A 31 3.85 -15.57 -12.30
C SER A 31 4.23 -15.04 -13.69
N GLY A 32 5.53 -14.87 -13.98
CA GLY A 32 6.00 -14.36 -15.26
C GLY A 32 5.38 -12.99 -15.57
N LEU A 33 4.68 -12.89 -16.69
CA LEU A 33 3.92 -11.68 -17.09
C LEU A 33 2.45 -11.70 -16.65
N SER A 34 2.00 -12.78 -16.01
CA SER A 34 0.62 -12.96 -15.54
C SER A 34 0.48 -12.43 -14.12
N TYR A 35 0.67 -11.12 -13.97
CA TYR A 35 0.46 -10.43 -12.71
C TYR A 35 -0.23 -9.08 -12.94
N ALA A 36 -0.80 -8.52 -11.86
CA ALA A 36 -1.35 -7.18 -11.84
C ALA A 36 -0.96 -6.48 -10.53
N ILE A 37 -0.72 -5.17 -10.62
CA ILE A 37 -0.47 -4.30 -9.48
C ILE A 37 -1.65 -3.34 -9.32
N VAL A 38 -2.28 -3.37 -8.15
CA VAL A 38 -3.41 -2.51 -7.78
C VAL A 38 -2.98 -1.57 -6.66
N ALA A 39 -3.00 -0.27 -6.90
CA ALA A 39 -2.71 0.74 -5.87
C ALA A 39 -4.00 1.41 -5.39
N ILE A 40 -4.06 1.78 -4.10
CA ILE A 40 -5.09 2.68 -3.58
C ILE A 40 -4.48 3.96 -3.06
N ILE A 41 -4.99 5.10 -3.51
CA ILE A 41 -4.62 6.45 -3.04
C ILE A 41 -5.85 7.18 -2.52
N GLY A 42 -5.66 8.16 -1.64
CA GLY A 42 -6.76 8.95 -1.09
C GLY A 42 -6.43 9.58 0.25
N SER A 43 -7.36 10.38 0.76
CA SER A 43 -7.16 11.14 2.01
C SER A 43 -6.87 10.24 3.22
N GLN A 44 -6.27 10.82 4.26
CA GLN A 44 -6.02 10.14 5.52
C GLN A 44 -7.35 9.72 6.16
N SER A 45 -7.41 8.48 6.66
CA SER A 45 -8.57 7.91 7.35
C SER A 45 -9.85 7.77 6.50
N SER A 46 -9.75 7.70 5.16
CA SER A 46 -10.89 7.45 4.26
C SER A 46 -11.32 5.98 4.14
N GLY A 47 -10.68 5.05 4.87
CA GLY A 47 -11.01 3.61 4.82
C GLY A 47 -10.28 2.82 3.74
N LYS A 48 -9.15 3.30 3.24
CA LYS A 48 -8.34 2.62 2.20
C LYS A 48 -7.95 1.19 2.55
N SER A 49 -7.27 1.00 3.68
CA SER A 49 -6.83 -0.31 4.15
C SER A 49 -8.00 -1.25 4.41
N THR A 50 -9.10 -0.73 4.97
CA THR A 50 -10.36 -1.46 5.15
C THR A 50 -10.92 -1.94 3.82
N LEU A 51 -10.97 -1.08 2.80
CA LEU A 51 -11.45 -1.47 1.46
C LEU A 51 -10.58 -2.57 0.86
N LEU A 52 -9.25 -2.42 0.92
CA LEU A 52 -8.33 -3.44 0.41
C LEU A 52 -8.49 -4.79 1.12
N ASN A 53 -8.60 -4.78 2.45
CA ASN A 53 -8.80 -5.99 3.24
C ASN A 53 -10.09 -6.73 2.87
N GLN A 54 -11.17 -5.99 2.64
CA GLN A 54 -12.46 -6.58 2.28
C GLN A 54 -12.51 -7.07 0.83
N THR A 55 -11.94 -6.32 -0.12
CA THR A 55 -12.02 -6.63 -1.56
C THR A 55 -10.97 -7.63 -2.02
N PHE A 56 -9.76 -7.56 -1.46
CA PHE A 56 -8.60 -8.34 -1.91
C PHE A 56 -8.12 -9.36 -0.87
N HIS A 57 -8.90 -9.56 0.19
CA HIS A 57 -8.64 -10.52 1.26
C HIS A 57 -7.26 -10.36 1.92
N THR A 58 -6.83 -9.11 2.08
CA THR A 58 -5.58 -8.74 2.77
C THR A 58 -5.79 -8.46 4.25
N LYS A 59 -4.70 -8.23 4.97
CA LYS A 59 -4.66 -7.95 6.40
C LYS A 59 -3.77 -6.72 6.71
N PHE A 60 -3.94 -5.64 5.95
CA PHE A 60 -3.31 -4.37 6.28
C PHE A 60 -3.81 -3.86 7.63
N LYS A 61 -2.94 -3.16 8.36
CA LYS A 61 -3.29 -2.57 9.64
C LYS A 61 -4.41 -1.54 9.45
N GLU A 62 -5.52 -1.76 10.14
CA GLU A 62 -6.65 -0.82 10.16
C GLU A 62 -6.62 0.06 11.41
N MET A 63 -7.30 1.20 11.29
CA MET A 63 -7.43 2.17 12.35
C MET A 63 -8.30 1.61 13.47
N ASP A 64 -7.76 1.50 14.68
CA ASP A 64 -8.56 1.13 15.84
C ASP A 64 -9.17 2.37 16.50
N ALA A 65 -10.46 2.58 16.25
CA ALA A 65 -11.21 3.72 16.78
C ALA A 65 -11.24 3.78 18.32
N TYR A 66 -11.05 2.65 19.02
CA TYR A 66 -11.04 2.60 20.48
C TYR A 66 -9.74 3.12 21.09
N ASN A 67 -8.63 2.98 20.35
CA ASN A 67 -7.28 3.39 20.80
C ASN A 67 -6.89 4.81 20.35
N GLY A 68 -7.81 5.53 19.69
CA GLY A 68 -7.64 6.92 19.29
C GLY A 68 -7.53 7.11 17.78
N ARG A 69 -7.75 8.35 17.33
CA ARG A 69 -7.67 8.68 15.91
C ARG A 69 -6.27 9.12 15.51
N SER A 70 -5.44 8.18 15.09
CA SER A 70 -4.10 8.45 14.56
C SER A 70 -3.91 7.89 13.16
N GLN A 71 -2.89 8.42 12.48
CA GLN A 71 -2.41 7.87 11.22
C GLN A 71 -2.08 6.39 11.39
N THR A 72 -2.64 5.55 10.52
CA THR A 72 -2.57 4.09 10.64
C THR A 72 -1.54 3.52 9.68
N THR A 73 -1.65 3.87 8.40
CA THR A 73 -0.67 3.53 7.36
C THR A 73 0.41 4.60 7.33
N LYS A 74 1.66 4.17 7.43
CA LYS A 74 2.84 5.02 7.25
C LYS A 74 3.75 4.42 6.20
N GLY A 75 4.15 5.21 5.22
CA GLY A 75 4.84 4.73 4.03
C GLY A 75 3.90 4.02 3.05
N ILE A 76 4.45 3.08 2.28
CA ILE A 76 3.73 2.30 1.28
C ILE A 76 3.87 0.83 1.62
N TRP A 77 2.74 0.12 1.66
CA TRP A 77 2.68 -1.30 2.01
C TRP A 77 2.19 -2.12 0.83
N ILE A 78 2.71 -3.34 0.69
CA ILE A 78 2.32 -4.30 -0.35
C ILE A 78 1.85 -5.61 0.25
N ALA A 79 0.90 -6.26 -0.41
CA ALA A 79 0.46 -7.60 -0.06
C ALA A 79 0.05 -8.39 -1.31
N LYS A 80 0.34 -9.70 -1.32
CA LYS A 80 -0.21 -10.63 -2.32
C LYS A 80 -1.67 -10.93 -1.95
N CYS A 81 -2.56 -10.81 -2.92
CA CYS A 81 -3.95 -11.25 -2.77
C CYS A 81 -4.03 -12.78 -2.80
N SER A 82 -4.73 -13.36 -1.82
CA SER A 82 -5.06 -14.78 -1.87
C SER A 82 -6.28 -14.97 -2.77
N ASP A 83 -6.30 -16.05 -3.55
CA ASP A 83 -7.46 -16.46 -4.35
C ASP A 83 -7.88 -15.50 -5.48
N ILE A 84 -6.95 -14.69 -6.00
CA ILE A 84 -7.15 -13.85 -7.19
C ILE A 84 -6.17 -14.26 -8.30
N ASP A 85 -6.70 -14.43 -9.51
CA ASP A 85 -5.96 -14.69 -10.75
C ASP A 85 -6.21 -13.55 -11.76
N PRO A 86 -5.19 -12.97 -12.41
CA PRO A 86 -3.76 -13.29 -12.32
C PRO A 86 -3.15 -12.93 -10.96
N PHE A 87 -1.88 -13.31 -10.73
CA PHE A 87 -1.14 -12.99 -9.50
C PHE A 87 -1.27 -11.50 -9.18
N THR A 88 -1.98 -11.15 -8.12
CA THR A 88 -2.29 -9.74 -7.83
C THR A 88 -1.55 -9.27 -6.58
N ILE A 89 -0.87 -8.13 -6.71
CA ILE A 89 -0.27 -7.38 -5.60
C ILE A 89 -1.12 -6.13 -5.40
N VAL A 90 -1.58 -5.91 -4.16
CA VAL A 90 -2.21 -4.65 -3.77
C VAL A 90 -1.23 -3.79 -2.99
N MET A 91 -1.35 -2.47 -3.18
CA MET A 91 -0.51 -1.47 -2.55
C MET A 91 -1.38 -0.47 -1.77
N ASP A 92 -1.17 -0.40 -0.45
CA ASP A 92 -1.81 0.57 0.44
C ASP A 92 -0.87 1.76 0.66
N PHE A 93 -1.28 2.93 0.17
CA PHE A 93 -0.53 4.17 0.32
C PHE A 93 -0.95 4.90 1.59
N GLU A 94 0.03 5.50 2.27
CA GLU A 94 -0.22 6.49 3.31
C GLU A 94 -1.23 7.54 2.83
N GLY A 95 -2.22 7.81 3.68
CA GLY A 95 -3.25 8.76 3.33
C GLY A 95 -2.74 10.19 3.39
N THR A 96 -3.17 11.00 2.44
CA THR A 96 -2.79 12.42 2.37
C THR A 96 -3.61 13.23 3.38
N ASP A 97 -2.95 14.04 4.21
CA ASP A 97 -3.61 14.95 5.15
C ASP A 97 -3.17 16.39 4.87
N SER A 98 -3.97 17.06 4.05
CA SER A 98 -3.80 18.47 3.68
C SER A 98 -3.69 19.46 4.85
N ASN A 99 -4.03 19.06 6.08
CA ASN A 99 -3.97 19.90 7.27
C ASN A 99 -2.64 19.83 8.03
N ARG A 100 -1.80 18.79 7.80
CA ARG A 100 -0.44 18.71 8.36
C ARG A 100 0.53 19.25 7.34
N ARG A 101 0.64 20.59 7.28
CA ARG A 101 1.49 21.29 6.31
C ARG A 101 2.94 21.36 6.81
N GLY A 102 3.69 20.28 6.63
CA GLY A 102 5.15 20.31 6.48
C GLY A 102 5.53 20.32 4.99
N GLU A 103 6.66 20.94 4.63
CA GLU A 103 7.18 20.89 3.24
C GLU A 103 7.54 19.45 2.84
N ASP A 104 8.08 18.68 3.78
CA ASP A 104 8.44 17.27 3.61
C ASP A 104 7.20 16.38 3.40
N ASP A 105 6.12 16.60 4.17
CA ASP A 105 4.87 15.85 4.03
C ASP A 105 4.27 16.05 2.62
N ALA A 106 4.25 17.28 2.13
CA ALA A 106 3.75 17.60 0.79
C ALA A 106 4.62 17.01 -0.34
N ALA A 107 5.93 16.86 -0.11
CA ALA A 107 6.82 16.19 -1.05
C ALA A 107 6.53 14.67 -1.10
N PHE A 108 6.36 14.04 0.06
CA PHE A 108 6.04 12.61 0.16
C PHE A 108 4.68 12.29 -0.50
N GLU A 109 3.64 13.10 -0.26
CA GLU A 109 2.32 12.91 -0.90
C GLU A 109 2.40 12.94 -2.43
N ARG A 110 3.15 13.89 -3.00
CA ARG A 110 3.31 14.02 -4.45
C ARG A 110 4.12 12.88 -5.03
N GLN A 111 5.24 12.54 -4.39
CA GLN A 111 6.13 11.48 -4.86
C GLN A 111 5.46 10.11 -4.78
N SER A 112 4.77 9.82 -3.68
CA SER A 112 4.04 8.55 -3.51
C SER A 112 2.89 8.43 -4.50
N THR A 113 2.14 9.50 -4.78
CA THR A 113 1.11 9.49 -5.82
C THR A 113 1.70 9.25 -7.22
N LEU A 114 2.80 9.91 -7.56
CA LEU A 114 3.49 9.68 -8.84
C LEU A 114 4.02 8.24 -8.94
N PHE A 115 4.57 7.72 -7.85
CA PHE A 115 5.03 6.34 -7.78
C PHE A 115 3.88 5.36 -8.04
N ALA A 116 2.71 5.55 -7.40
CA ALA A 116 1.51 4.74 -7.65
C ALA A 116 1.11 4.73 -9.14
N LEU A 117 1.08 5.92 -9.76
CA LEU A 117 0.68 6.09 -11.15
C LEU A 117 1.66 5.45 -12.15
N GLU A 118 2.94 5.35 -11.78
CA GLU A 118 3.97 4.78 -12.65
C GLU A 118 4.00 3.25 -12.62
N ILE A 119 3.77 2.65 -11.45
CA ILE A 119 3.97 1.20 -11.27
C ILE A 119 2.69 0.37 -11.26
N ALA A 120 1.52 0.99 -11.01
CA ALA A 120 0.28 0.24 -10.89
C ALA A 120 -0.44 0.11 -12.23
N ASP A 121 -0.96 -1.08 -12.50
CA ASP A 121 -1.86 -1.32 -13.62
C ASP A 121 -3.25 -0.72 -13.37
N VAL A 122 -3.66 -0.66 -12.10
CA VAL A 122 -4.93 -0.10 -11.65
C VAL A 122 -4.70 0.79 -10.44
N VAL A 123 -5.20 2.04 -10.51
CA VAL A 123 -5.20 2.96 -9.38
C VAL A 123 -6.64 3.20 -8.91
N LEU A 124 -6.92 2.79 -7.68
CA LEU A 124 -8.14 3.10 -6.96
C LEU A 124 -7.98 4.46 -6.26
N ILE A 125 -8.91 5.38 -6.51
CA ILE A 125 -8.95 6.69 -5.85
C ILE A 125 -10.08 6.67 -4.83
N ASN A 126 -9.73 6.67 -3.55
CA ASN A 126 -10.69 6.68 -2.45
C ASN A 126 -10.95 8.12 -1.98
N LEU A 127 -12.15 8.63 -2.28
CA LEU A 127 -12.58 10.02 -2.08
C LEU A 127 -13.32 10.24 -0.76
#